data_AF-C4ZKM7-F1
#
_entry.id   AF-C4ZKM7-F1
#
_cell.length_a   1.000
_cell.length_b   1.000
_cell.length_c   1.000
_cell.angle_alpha   90.00
_cell.angle_beta   90.00
_cell.angle_gamma   90.00
#
_symmetry.space_group_name_H-M   'P 1'
#
loop_
_entity.id
_entity.type
_entity.pdbx_description
1 polymer ?
#
loop_
_entity_poly.entity_id
_entity_poly.type
_entity_poly.pdbx_seq_one_letter_code
_entity_poly.pdbx_strand_id
1 'polypeptide(L)'
;MYPRSLTVLEGRRKAAGARSALDTAERAIRHAIGAGFRIGCRVLVGRVPGSVIGYNIASSGRFGGAAYPLLVETEFGIAKCSMQEVCPA
;
A
#
# COMPACT_ATOMS: atom_id res chain seq x y z
N MET A 1 3.39 -13.80 32.11
CA MET A 1 3.64 -13.36 30.73
C MET A 1 5.11 -12.92 30.67
N TYR A 2 5.99 -13.67 30.00
CA TYR A 2 7.42 -13.33 29.96
C TYR A 2 7.66 -12.18 28.96
N PRO A 3 8.44 -11.14 29.32
CA PRO A 3 8.78 -10.09 28.37
C PRO A 3 9.66 -10.71 27.27
N ARG A 4 9.16 -10.68 26.03
CA ARG A 4 9.98 -11.01 24.86
C ARG A 4 10.96 -9.88 24.63
N SER A 5 12.25 -10.18 24.64
CA SER A 5 13.29 -9.23 24.26
C SER A 5 13.09 -8.83 22.80
N LEU A 6 12.91 -7.53 22.55
CA LEU A 6 12.84 -6.98 21.20
C LEU A 6 14.24 -6.56 20.77
N THR A 7 14.69 -7.07 19.62
CA THR A 7 15.97 -6.66 19.02
C THR A 7 15.71 -5.48 18.10
N VAL A 8 16.33 -4.33 18.40
CA VAL A 8 16.33 -3.18 17.49
C VAL A 8 17.28 -3.47 16.33
N LEU A 9 16.75 -3.46 15.11
CA LEU A 9 17.55 -3.59 13.90
C LEU A 9 17.77 -2.19 13.30
N GLU A 10 19.02 -1.74 13.29
CA GLU A 10 19.39 -0.53 12.53
C GLU A 10 19.38 -0.82 11.04
N GLY A 11 18.26 -0.51 10.39
CA GLY A 11 18.18 -0.51 8.93
C GLY A 11 18.98 0.64 8.35
N ARG A 12 20.11 0.35 7.68
CA ARG A 12 20.83 1.36 6.87
C ARG A 12 20.01 1.68 5.61
N ARG A 13 19.34 2.83 5.61
CA ARG A 13 18.62 3.36 4.44
C ARG A 13 19.64 4.07 3.53
N LYS A 14 19.88 3.58 2.30
CA LYS A 14 20.68 4.33 1.30
C LYS A 14 19.89 5.59 0.92
N ALA A 15 20.33 6.75 1.42
CA ALA A 15 19.55 7.99 1.42
C ALA A 15 19.11 8.48 0.02
N ALA A 16 19.98 8.37 -0.99
CA ALA A 16 19.70 8.90 -2.33
C ALA A 16 18.57 8.15 -3.06
N GLY A 17 18.56 6.81 -3.02
CA GLY A 17 17.51 6.00 -3.67
C GLY A 17 16.19 6.00 -2.89
N ALA A 18 16.25 6.15 -1.57
CA ALA A 18 15.07 6.12 -0.71
C ALA A 18 14.15 7.33 -0.92
N ARG A 19 14.72 8.52 -1.19
CA ARG A 19 13.92 9.73 -1.40
C ARG A 19 13.12 9.66 -2.70
N SER A 20 13.77 9.30 -3.81
CA SER A 20 13.11 9.12 -5.12
C SER A 20 12.01 8.06 -5.09
N ALA A 21 12.22 6.96 -4.36
CA ALA A 21 11.20 5.91 -4.22
C ALA A 21 9.98 6.38 -3.40
N LEU A 22 10.21 7.16 -2.34
CA LEU A 22 9.12 7.78 -1.57
C LEU A 22 8.34 8.80 -2.41
N ASP A 23 9.02 9.64 -3.18
CA ASP A 23 8.38 10.61 -4.09
C ASP A 23 7.49 9.90 -5.12
N THR A 24 7.93 8.74 -5.61
CA THR A 24 7.16 7.94 -6.57
C THR A 24 5.93 7.30 -5.92
N ALA A 25 6.06 6.77 -4.71
CA ALA A 25 4.91 6.24 -3.96
C ALA A 25 3.92 7.36 -3.61
N GLU A 26 4.39 8.52 -3.17
CA GLU A 26 3.53 9.68 -2.90
C GLU A 26 2.74 10.09 -4.15
N ARG A 27 3.39 10.17 -5.31
CA ARG A 27 2.71 10.49 -6.58
C ARG A 27 1.64 9.46 -6.93
N ALA A 28 1.93 8.17 -6.76
CA ALA A 28 0.97 7.10 -7.01
C ALA A 28 -0.24 7.17 -6.06
N ILE A 29 0.00 7.49 -4.78
CA ILE A 29 -1.05 7.69 -3.77
C ILE A 29 -1.92 8.90 -4.12
N ARG A 30 -1.31 10.03 -4.46
CA ARG A 30 -2.05 11.23 -4.90
C ARG A 30 -2.92 10.94 -6.12
N HIS A 31 -2.38 10.19 -7.09
CA HIS A 31 -3.14 9.76 -8.26
C HIS A 31 -4.32 8.86 -7.87
N ALA A 32 -4.12 7.88 -6.98
CA ALA A 32 -5.19 7.00 -6.50
C ALA A 32 -6.31 7.78 -5.79
N ILE A 33 -5.95 8.75 -4.94
CA ILE A 33 -6.92 9.65 -4.29
C ILE A 33 -7.68 10.48 -5.33
N GLY A 34 -6.98 11.03 -6.33
CA GLY A 34 -7.58 11.80 -7.43
C GLY A 34 -8.55 10.97 -8.27
N ALA A 35 -8.27 9.69 -8.45
CA ALA A 35 -9.14 8.74 -9.14
C ALA A 35 -10.33 8.24 -8.30
N GLY A 36 -10.42 8.64 -7.03
CA GLY A 36 -11.56 8.31 -6.15
C GLY A 36 -11.32 7.12 -5.21
N PHE A 37 -10.15 6.49 -5.21
CA PHE A 37 -9.81 5.42 -4.27
C PHE A 37 -9.41 5.97 -2.89
N ARG A 38 -10.39 6.53 -2.18
CA ARG A 38 -10.21 7.07 -0.82
C ARG A 38 -10.40 5.97 0.22
N ILE A 39 -9.81 6.16 1.39
CA ILE A 39 -10.03 5.27 2.54
C ILE A 39 -11.54 5.23 2.85
N GLY A 40 -12.06 4.02 3.05
CA GLY A 40 -13.49 3.73 3.24
C GLY A 40 -14.27 3.48 1.94
N CYS A 41 -13.68 3.71 0.76
CA CYS A 41 -14.34 3.41 -0.51
C CYS A 41 -14.49 1.90 -0.69
N ARG A 42 -15.72 1.48 -1.01
CA ARG A 42 -16.02 0.11 -1.45
C ARG A 42 -15.49 -0.10 -2.85
N VAL A 43 -14.84 -1.24 -3.04
CA VAL A 43 -14.20 -1.61 -4.31
C VAL A 43 -14.33 -3.10 -4.55
N LEU A 44 -14.07 -3.52 -5.78
CA LEU A 44 -13.89 -4.91 -6.15
C LEU A 44 -12.44 -5.13 -6.58
N VAL A 45 -11.78 -6.13 -6.01
CA VAL A 45 -10.51 -6.67 -6.52
C VAL A 45 -10.85 -7.85 -7.41
N GLY A 46 -10.87 -7.63 -8.72
CA GLY A 46 -11.49 -8.57 -9.66
C GLY A 46 -12.98 -8.77 -9.34
N ARG A 47 -13.32 -9.86 -8.66
CA ARG A 47 -14.71 -10.17 -8.21
C ARG A 47 -14.88 -10.13 -6.70
N VAL A 48 -13.82 -9.91 -5.94
CA VAL A 48 -13.84 -9.97 -4.48
C VAL A 48 -14.17 -8.58 -3.93
N PRO A 49 -15.29 -8.41 -3.18
CA PRO A 49 -15.61 -7.15 -2.53
C PRO A 49 -14.59 -6.80 -1.44
N GLY A 50 -14.30 -5.51 -1.33
CA GLY A 50 -13.40 -5.00 -0.32
C GLY A 50 -13.62 -3.52 0.00
N SER A 51 -12.74 -3.00 0.84
CA SER A 51 -12.69 -1.58 1.20
C SER A 51 -11.25 -1.09 1.15
N VAL A 52 -11.02 0.09 0.58
CA VAL A 52 -9.72 0.75 0.69
C VAL A 52 -9.51 1.13 2.16
N ILE A 53 -8.48 0.59 2.80
CA ILE A 53 -8.15 0.86 4.22
C ILE A 53 -6.89 1.72 4.39
N GLY A 54 -6.15 1.95 3.32
CA GLY A 54 -4.94 2.76 3.38
C GLY A 54 -4.13 2.71 2.09
N TYR A 55 -2.88 3.16 2.21
CA TYR A 55 -1.96 3.29 1.09
C TYR A 55 -0.63 2.60 1.35
N ASN A 56 -0.09 1.97 0.31
CA ASN A 56 1.17 1.26 0.37
C ASN A 56 2.34 2.23 0.15
N ILE A 57 3.18 2.39 1.17
CA ILE A 57 4.38 3.25 1.11
C ILE A 57 5.68 2.45 0.90
N ALA A 58 5.58 1.16 0.59
CA ALA A 58 6.75 0.31 0.43
C ALA A 58 7.59 0.75 -0.77
N SER A 59 8.85 1.11 -0.53
CA SER A 59 9.80 1.50 -1.59
C SER A 59 10.47 0.31 -2.28
N SER A 60 10.25 -0.91 -1.80
CA SER A 60 10.91 -2.12 -2.29
C SER A 60 10.03 -3.37 -2.15
N GLY A 61 10.45 -4.46 -2.80
CA GLY A 61 9.71 -5.71 -2.89
C GLY A 61 8.86 -5.82 -4.15
N ARG A 62 8.31 -7.02 -4.39
CA ARG A 62 7.52 -7.34 -5.60
C ARG A 62 6.30 -6.43 -5.78
N PHE A 63 5.69 -6.00 -4.67
CA PHE A 63 4.48 -5.17 -4.63
C PHE A 63 4.77 -3.82 -3.96
N GLY A 64 5.63 -3.03 -4.60
CA GLY A 64 6.00 -1.68 -4.13
C GLY A 64 4.87 -0.66 -4.32
N GLY A 65 4.85 0.37 -3.47
CA GLY A 65 3.81 1.41 -3.42
C GLY A 65 3.66 2.25 -4.68
N ALA A 66 4.73 2.34 -5.48
CA ALA A 66 4.70 3.03 -6.78
C ALA A 66 3.76 2.35 -7.80
N ALA A 67 3.68 1.01 -7.78
CA ALA A 67 2.87 0.22 -8.70
C ALA A 67 1.58 -0.30 -8.06
N TYR A 68 1.62 -0.58 -6.75
CA TYR A 68 0.50 -1.12 -5.97
C TYR A 68 0.16 -0.17 -4.82
N PRO A 69 -0.39 1.03 -5.09
CA PRO A 69 -0.55 2.07 -4.09
C PRO A 69 -1.68 1.81 -3.08
N LEU A 70 -2.59 0.88 -3.35
CA LEU A 70 -3.79 0.65 -2.52
C LEU A 70 -3.58 -0.47 -1.52
N LEU A 71 -4.08 -0.29 -0.29
CA LEU A 71 -4.34 -1.38 0.65
C LEU A 71 -5.85 -1.61 0.70
N VAL A 72 -6.29 -2.80 0.29
CA VAL A 72 -7.69 -3.19 0.26
C VAL A 72 -7.91 -4.32 1.25
N GLU A 73 -8.81 -4.11 2.22
CA GLU A 73 -9.29 -5.17 3.08
C GLU A 73 -10.40 -5.95 2.37
N THR A 74 -10.26 -7.27 2.35
CA THR A 74 -11.21 -8.22 1.76
C THR A 74 -11.52 -9.32 2.79
N GLU A 75 -12.43 -10.24 2.44
CA GLU A 75 -12.68 -11.44 3.26
C GLU A 75 -11.44 -12.34 3.45
N PHE A 76 -10.46 -12.26 2.54
CA PHE A 76 -9.20 -13.02 2.61
C PHE A 76 -8.07 -12.26 3.32
N GLY A 77 -8.36 -11.08 3.88
CA GLY A 77 -7.40 -10.20 4.54
C GLY A 77 -7.00 -8.99 3.68
N ILE A 78 -5.86 -8.39 4.03
CA ILE A 78 -5.38 -7.14 3.42
C ILE A 78 -4.50 -7.45 2.21
N ALA A 79 -4.87 -6.90 1.05
CA ALA A 79 -4.13 -7.01 -0.19
C ALA A 79 -3.50 -5.66 -0.59
N LYS A 80 -2.34 -5.74 -1.25
CA LYS A 80 -1.73 -4.61 -1.97
C LYS A 80 -2.20 -4.67 -3.40
N CYS A 81 -2.81 -3.60 -3.90
CA CYS A 81 -3.41 -3.59 -5.23
C CYS A 81 -2.91 -2.41 -6.07
N SER A 82 -2.70 -2.69 -7.35
CA SER A 82 -2.61 -1.66 -8.38
C SER A 82 -4.01 -1.08 -8.64
N MET A 83 -4.09 0.11 -9.20
CA MET A 83 -5.41 0.69 -9.54
C MET A 83 -6.08 -0.05 -10.71
N GLN A 84 -5.33 -0.80 -11.51
CA GLN A 84 -5.85 -1.58 -12.62
C GLN A 84 -6.54 -2.87 -12.17
N GLU A 85 -6.19 -3.37 -10.98
CA GLU A 85 -6.79 -4.57 -10.38
C GLU A 85 -8.08 -4.24 -9.59
N VAL A 86 -8.39 -2.95 -9.43
CA VAL A 86 -9.45 -2.46 -8.53
C VAL A 86 -10.44 -1.60 -9.31
N CYS A 87 -11.73 -1.93 -9.21
CA CYS A 87 -12.80 -1.06 -9.70
C CYS A 87 -13.70 -0.58 -8.55
N PRO A 88 -14.36 0.58 -8.70
CA PRO A 88 -15.45 0.96 -7.80
C PRO A 88 -16.52 -0.14 -7.75
N ALA A 89 -17.00 -0.43 -6.55
CA ALA A 89 -18.12 -1.35 -6.34
C ALA A 89 -19.47 -0.64 -6.56
#